data_AF-A0A957D291-F1
#
_entry.id   AF-A0A957D291-F1
#
_cell.length_a   1.000
_cell.length_b   1.000
_cell.length_c   1.000
_cell.angle_alpha   90.00
_cell.angle_beta   90.00
_cell.angle_gamma   90.00
#
_symmetry.space_group_name_H-M   'P 1'
#
loop_
_entity.id
_entity.type
_entity.pdbx_description
1 polymer ?
#
loop_
_entity_poly.entity_id
_entity_poly.type
_entity_poly.pdbx_seq_one_letter_code
_entity_poly.pdbx_strand_id
1 'polypeptide(L)' 'MNDKRQPPTLTDPTGRSHTLAGEVTVIGRAVENDIVVTSKRISREHAQITRQGWRV' A
#
# COMPACT_ATOMS: atom_id res chain seq x y z
N MET A 1 28.22 5.77 0.77
CA MET A 1 27.40 5.27 1.90
C MET A 1 26.07 6.01 1.88
N ASN A 2 25.10 5.61 1.05
CA ASN A 2 23.73 6.13 1.15
C ASN A 2 22.77 5.20 0.38
N ASP A 3 22.80 3.91 0.71
CA ASP A 3 21.84 2.95 0.18
C ASP A 3 20.54 3.08 1.01
N LYS A 4 19.90 4.24 0.96
CA LYS A 4 18.55 4.40 1.49
C LYS A 4 17.63 3.65 0.52
N ARG A 5 17.57 2.33 0.65
CA ARG A 5 16.45 1.50 0.18
C ARG A 5 15.19 1.95 0.93
N GLN A 6 14.74 3.16 0.64
CA GLN A 6 13.53 3.72 1.21
C GLN A 6 12.40 2.83 0.71
N PRO A 7 11.62 2.19 1.61
CA PRO A 7 10.49 1.39 1.20
C PRO A 7 9.58 2.22 0.28
N PRO A 8 9.07 1.64 -0.82
CA PRO A 8 8.20 2.36 -1.72
C PRO A 8 7.01 2.87 -0.93
N THR A 9 6.68 4.15 -1.14
CA THR A 9 5.59 4.81 -0.44
C THR A 9 4.45 5.03 -1.43
N LEU A 10 3.25 4.60 -1.05
CA LEU A 10 2.03 4.80 -1.83
C LEU A 10 1.29 5.99 -1.25
N THR A 11 1.07 7.02 -2.06
CA THR A 11 0.26 8.17 -1.67
C THR A 11 -1.17 7.94 -2.13
N ASP A 12 -2.11 7.97 -1.20
CA ASP A 12 -3.52 7.82 -1.50
C ASP A 12 -4.12 9.17 -1.97
N PRO A 13 -5.33 9.20 -2.56
CA PRO A 13 -5.96 10.44 -3.04
C PRO A 13 -6.32 11.45 -1.93
N THR A 14 -6.29 11.07 -0.65
CA THR A 14 -6.40 12.01 0.49
C THR A 14 -5.07 12.68 0.84
N GLY A 15 -3.98 12.29 0.19
CA GLY A 15 -2.63 12.84 0.40
C GLY A 15 -1.85 12.16 1.52
N ARG A 16 -2.34 11.03 2.06
CA ARG A 16 -1.67 10.24 3.08
C ARG A 16 -0.66 9.30 2.44
N SER A 17 0.54 9.28 2.97
CA SER A 17 1.62 8.42 2.52
C SER A 17 1.64 7.13 3.33
N HIS A 18 1.42 6.00 2.65
CA HIS A 18 1.47 4.66 3.21
C HIS A 18 2.80 4.00 2.82
N THR A 19 3.59 3.62 3.81
CA THR A 19 4.86 2.94 3.56
C THR A 19 4.59 1.46 3.29
N LEU A 20 4.96 0.96 2.11
CA LEU A 20 4.85 -0.46 1.75
C LEU A 20 6.02 -1.22 2.40
N ALA A 21 5.97 -1.35 3.72
CA ALA A 21 6.97 -2.05 4.52
C ALA A 21 6.74 -3.57 4.56
N GLY A 22 5.49 -4.01 4.42
CA GLY A 22 5.11 -5.42 4.39
C GLY A 22 5.37 -6.10 3.05
N GLU A 23 5.41 -7.44 3.07
CA GLU A 23 5.47 -8.28 1.87
C GLU A 23 4.16 -8.22 1.07
N VAL A 24 3.05 -8.04 1.78
CA VAL A 24 1.71 -7.90 1.25
C VAL A 24 1.08 -6.64 1.84
N THR A 25 0.50 -5.80 0.99
CA THR A 25 -0.28 -4.63 1.39
C THR A 25 -1.66 -4.73 0.76
N VAL A 26 -2.70 -4.72 1.58
CA VAL A 26 -4.09 -4.78 1.11
C VAL A 26 -4.68 -3.37 1.06
N ILE A 27 -5.41 -3.08 0.00
CA ILE A 27 -6.08 -1.81 -0.26
C ILE A 27 -7.58 -2.07 -0.37
N GLY A 28 -8.39 -1.30 0.34
CA GLY A 28 -9.83 -1.38 0.22
C GLY A 28 -10.57 -0.47 1.18
N ARG A 29 -11.90 -0.58 1.24
CA ARG A 29 -12.71 0.25 2.14
C ARG A 29 -12.79 -0.26 3.58
N ALA A 30 -12.40 -1.51 3.82
CA ALA A 30 -12.44 -2.10 5.16
C ALA A 30 -11.32 -1.52 6.02
N VAL A 31 -11.61 -1.31 7.31
CA VAL A 31 -10.66 -0.73 8.28
C VAL A 31 -9.51 -1.68 8.62
N GLU A 32 -9.69 -2.97 8.35
CA GLU A 32 -8.68 -4.01 8.52
C GLU A 32 -7.57 -3.99 7.44
N ASN A 33 -7.75 -3.22 6.37
CA ASN A 33 -6.75 -3.11 5.31
C ASN A 33 -5.63 -2.13 5.69
N ASP A 34 -4.43 -2.38 5.17
CA ASP A 34 -3.28 -1.47 5.28
C ASP A 34 -3.59 -0.07 4.74
N ILE A 35 -4.28 0.00 3.61
CA ILE A 35 -4.66 1.25 2.95
C ILE A 35 -6.18 1.31 2.87
N VAL A 36 -6.76 2.08 3.79
CA VAL A 36 -8.20 2.26 3.90
C VAL A 36 -8.64 3.45 3.06
N VAL A 37 -9.43 3.18 2.01
CA VAL A 37 -10.02 4.23 1.19
C VAL A 37 -11.53 4.25 1.39
N THR A 38 -12.03 5.26 2.08
CA THR A 38 -13.46 5.41 2.46
C THR A 38 -14.34 5.89 1.30
N SER A 39 -14.28 5.20 0.17
CA SER A 39 -15.05 5.51 -1.03
C SER A 39 -16.06 4.39 -1.33
N LYS A 40 -17.31 4.74 -1.63
CA LYS A 40 -18.36 3.76 -2.00
C LYS A 40 -18.05 2.98 -3.28
N ARG A 41 -17.15 3.50 -4.13
CA ARG A 41 -16.70 2.85 -5.37
C ARG A 41 -15.68 1.71 -5.14
N ILE A 42 -15.19 1.56 -3.91
CA ILE A 42 -14.13 0.61 -3.57
C ILE A 42 -14.71 -0.56 -2.77
N SER A 43 -14.26 -1.76 -3.10
CA SER A 43 -14.64 -3.01 -2.43
C SER A 43 -14.02 -3.12 -1.03
N ARG A 44 -14.53 -4.03 -0.18
CA ARG A 44 -13.94 -4.28 1.16
C ARG A 44 -12.46 -4.61 1.03
N GLU A 45 -12.14 -5.56 0.17
CA GLU A 45 -10.79 -5.85 -0.31
C GLU A 45 -10.81 -5.56 -1.81
N HIS A 46 -10.09 -4.53 -2.24
CA HIS A 46 -10.16 -4.06 -3.63
C HIS A 46 -8.91 -4.42 -4.42
N ALA A 47 -7.74 -4.29 -3.82
CA ALA A 47 -6.48 -4.66 -4.43
C ALA A 47 -5.50 -5.17 -3.37
N GLN A 48 -4.58 -6.03 -3.80
CA GLN A 48 -3.49 -6.53 -2.98
C GLN A 48 -2.17 -6.30 -3.73
N ILE A 49 -1.22 -5.63 -3.08
CA ILE A 49 0.12 -5.42 -3.59
C ILE A 49 1.02 -6.44 -2.90
N THR A 50 1.67 -7.30 -3.69
CA THR A 50 2.64 -8.27 -3.19
C THR A 50 4.02 -7.91 -3.72
N ARG A 51 5.00 -7.82 -2.82
CA ARG A 51 6.37 -7.45 -3.15
C ARG A 51 7.20 -8.70 -3.45
N GLN A 52 7.24 -9.13 -4.71
CA GLN A 52 7.93 -10.36 -5.15
C GLN A 52 9.45 -10.22 -5.38
N GLY A 53 10.17 -9.60 -4.44
CA GLY A 53 11.61 -9.37 -4.58
C GLY A 53 11.98 -8.44 -5.75
N TRP A 54 13.17 -7.85 -5.68
CA TRP A 54 13.69 -7.05 -6.78
C TRP A 54 14.43 -7.99 -7.73
N ARG A 55 13.84 -8.32 -8.88
CA ARG A 55 14.59 -9.06 -9.89
C ARG A 55 15.55 -8.08 -10.56
N VAL A 56 16.85 -8.26 -10.27
CA VAL A 56 17.97 -7.53 -10.88
C VAL A 56 18.14 -7.87 -12.35
#